data_AF-A0A661MFA6-F1
#
_entry.id   AF-A0A661MFA6-F1
#
_cell.length_a   1.000
_cell.length_b   1.000
_cell.length_c   1.000
_cell.angle_alpha   90.00
_cell.angle_beta   90.00
_cell.angle_gamma   90.00
#
_symmetry.space_group_name_H-M   'P 1'
#
loop_
_entity.id
_entity.type
_entity.pdbx_description
1 polymer ?
#
loop_
_entity_poly.entity_id
_entity_poly.type
_entity_poly.pdbx_seq_one_letter_code
_entity_poly.pdbx_strand_id
1 'polypeptide(L)'
;MSPVVGRFQGRDVIAVPQCPFCEQTFSPPTEEAGETPREMPVGRCLCGAAYAYDATGHNLGSAMIEALVCACHGDWDHAWDLLPGEDYLERQLEHYDLETHKVISGGVYEGRRIAGTLYFIRLHEPLRKQDASPARNREYPVKNRASHSSPRKGRKSFSKREVESLVRDYRLDAVVEIARTDARVIASLKRLLYAVDRILARRAAEALGLAGHVIAREDPSRIARLLQGLISSLTDSAASAWGSLDAIGEIIYHSPNEFAGYIPQLYALSRDRALLPEILRSLEMISRSRSPVIRKTAFQFVQLLRDEDPRVVAYAAMLLGNLGATEAREELERLKDATDPVEVYEKGRLIEKTLGLLASEALDKL
;
A
#
# COMPACT_ATOMS: atom_id res chain seq x y z
N MET A 1 -9.66 20.11 -60.62
CA MET A 1 -8.80 19.55 -59.55
C MET A 1 -8.54 20.67 -58.56
N SER A 2 -9.36 20.75 -57.52
CA SER A 2 -9.21 21.72 -56.43
C SER A 2 -8.36 21.07 -55.33
N PRO A 3 -7.26 21.68 -54.88
CA PRO A 3 -6.57 21.19 -53.71
C PRO A 3 -7.41 21.51 -52.47
N VAL A 4 -7.70 20.46 -51.71
CA VAL A 4 -8.31 20.55 -50.38
C VAL A 4 -7.28 21.19 -49.45
N VAL A 5 -7.45 22.48 -49.14
CA VAL A 5 -6.71 23.13 -48.06
C VAL A 5 -7.41 22.80 -46.75
N GLY A 6 -6.85 21.84 -46.03
CA GLY A 6 -7.27 21.52 -44.67
C GLY A 6 -7.14 22.76 -43.78
N ARG A 7 -8.27 23.20 -43.21
CA ARG A 7 -8.32 24.18 -42.13
C ARG A 7 -8.86 23.50 -40.88
N PHE A 8 -7.95 23.00 -40.05
CA PHE A 8 -8.15 22.97 -38.60
C PHE A 8 -6.79 23.29 -37.96
N GLN A 9 -6.58 24.58 -37.68
CA GLN A 9 -5.48 25.06 -36.85
C GLN A 9 -5.81 24.67 -35.41
N GLY A 10 -5.14 23.65 -34.86
CA GLY A 10 -5.10 23.43 -33.42
C GLY A 10 -4.39 24.62 -32.79
N ARG A 11 -5.13 25.50 -32.13
CA ARG A 11 -4.54 26.58 -31.33
C ARG A 11 -3.95 25.92 -30.10
N ASP A 12 -2.65 26.03 -29.90
CA ASP A 12 -2.01 25.84 -28.61
C ASP A 12 -2.58 26.92 -27.68
N VAL A 13 -3.66 26.61 -26.97
CA VAL A 13 -4.23 27.51 -25.96
C VAL A 13 -3.28 27.46 -24.77
N ILE A 14 -2.47 28.50 -24.64
CA ILE A 14 -1.55 28.72 -23.53
C ILE A 14 -2.30 29.58 -22.51
N ALA A 15 -2.61 29.00 -21.36
CA ALA A 15 -3.33 29.68 -20.29
C ALA A 15 -2.43 29.88 -19.06
N VAL A 16 -2.68 30.98 -18.34
CA VAL A 16 -2.13 31.17 -16.99
C VAL A 16 -2.83 30.17 -16.06
N PRO A 17 -2.11 29.38 -15.27
CA PRO A 17 -2.71 28.38 -14.40
C PRO A 17 -3.54 29.05 -13.31
N GLN A 18 -4.74 28.54 -13.09
CA GLN A 18 -5.65 28.98 -12.04
C GLN A 18 -5.92 27.82 -11.07
N CYS A 19 -6.09 28.14 -9.79
CA CYS A 19 -6.44 27.16 -8.78
C CYS A 19 -7.85 26.61 -9.08
N PRO A 20 -8.05 25.29 -9.16
CA PRO A 20 -9.33 24.68 -9.52
C PRO A 20 -10.42 24.84 -8.42
N PHE A 21 -10.07 25.40 -7.26
CA PHE A 21 -10.99 25.64 -6.16
C PHE A 21 -11.46 27.09 -6.02
N CYS A 22 -10.65 28.08 -6.41
CA CYS A 22 -10.98 29.50 -6.24
C CYS A 22 -10.75 30.34 -7.49
N GLU A 23 -10.26 29.74 -8.58
CA GLU A 23 -10.02 30.37 -9.88
C GLU A 23 -8.98 31.52 -9.87
N GLN A 24 -8.31 31.74 -8.73
CA GLN A 24 -7.21 32.68 -8.62
C GLN A 24 -5.89 32.08 -9.11
N THR A 25 -4.97 32.92 -9.55
CA THR A 25 -3.60 32.52 -9.86
C THR A 25 -2.86 32.10 -8.59
N PHE A 26 -1.88 31.22 -8.72
CA PHE A 26 -1.06 30.72 -7.61
C PHE A 26 0.42 30.76 -7.99
N SER A 27 1.32 30.59 -7.02
CA SER A 27 2.77 30.58 -7.29
C SER A 27 3.22 29.22 -7.86
N PRO A 28 4.31 29.15 -8.63
CA PRO A 28 4.87 27.86 -9.04
C PRO A 28 5.18 26.98 -7.82
N PRO A 29 5.00 25.65 -7.91
CA PRO A 29 5.42 24.75 -6.85
C PRO A 29 6.95 24.78 -6.71
N THR A 30 7.44 24.68 -5.49
CA THR A 30 8.86 24.75 -5.14
C THR A 30 9.29 23.51 -4.38
N GLU A 31 10.56 23.15 -4.51
CA GLU A 31 11.20 22.23 -3.56
C GLU A 31 11.33 22.95 -2.22
N GLU A 32 10.38 22.78 -1.30
CA GLU A 32 10.46 23.39 0.02
C GLU A 32 11.68 22.84 0.78
N ALA A 33 12.53 23.74 1.29
CA ALA A 33 13.66 23.40 2.16
C ALA A 33 13.17 23.13 3.60
N GLY A 34 12.47 22.00 3.79
CA GLY A 34 12.08 21.49 5.12
C GLY A 34 13.16 20.59 5.75
N GLU A 35 12.97 20.23 7.02
CA GLU A 35 13.84 19.26 7.74
C GLU A 35 13.77 17.84 7.13
N THR A 36 12.72 17.57 6.34
CA THR A 36 12.54 16.33 5.57
C THR A 36 12.58 16.61 4.06
N PRO A 37 13.34 15.83 3.27
CA PRO A 37 13.33 15.95 1.81
C PRO A 37 11.96 15.54 1.26
N ARG A 38 11.28 16.43 0.53
CA ARG A 38 10.07 16.10 -0.24
C ARG A 38 10.44 15.39 -1.54
N GLU A 39 9.59 14.47 -2.00
CA GLU A 39 9.84 13.70 -3.23
C GLU A 39 9.52 14.50 -4.50
N MET A 40 8.75 15.58 -4.39
CA MET A 40 8.41 16.46 -5.51
C MET A 40 8.11 17.90 -5.07
N PRO A 41 8.13 18.87 -6.01
CA PRO A 41 7.79 20.25 -5.72
C PRO A 41 6.33 20.40 -5.27
N VAL A 42 6.11 21.23 -4.24
CA VAL A 42 4.79 21.51 -3.69
C VAL A 42 4.55 23.01 -3.56
N GLY A 43 3.30 23.41 -3.35
CA GLY A 43 2.97 24.77 -2.98
C GLY A 43 1.58 24.88 -2.36
N ARG A 44 1.21 26.11 -2.03
CA ARG A 44 -0.10 26.43 -1.46
C ARG A 44 -0.74 27.60 -2.18
N CYS A 45 -2.05 27.56 -2.27
CA CYS A 45 -2.89 28.64 -2.75
C CYS A 45 -3.42 29.44 -1.56
N LEU A 46 -3.66 30.74 -1.75
CA LEU A 46 -4.22 31.62 -0.72
C LEU A 46 -5.61 31.19 -0.24
N CYS A 47 -6.35 30.41 -1.03
CA CYS A 47 -7.64 29.88 -0.63
C CYS A 47 -7.54 28.72 0.36
N GLY A 48 -6.34 28.23 0.68
CA GLY A 48 -6.10 27.10 1.58
C GLY A 48 -5.89 25.75 0.87
N ALA A 49 -5.98 25.69 -0.45
CA ALA A 49 -5.63 24.48 -1.19
C ALA A 49 -4.10 24.30 -1.24
N ALA A 50 -3.62 23.07 -1.02
CA ALA A 50 -2.24 22.68 -1.27
C ALA A 50 -2.14 21.94 -2.60
N TYR A 51 -0.98 21.98 -3.25
CA TYR A 51 -0.74 21.26 -4.50
C TYR A 51 0.66 20.68 -4.59
N ALA A 52 0.81 19.60 -5.34
CA ALA A 52 2.07 18.98 -5.67
C ALA A 52 2.20 18.75 -7.19
N TYR A 53 3.43 18.77 -7.69
CA TYR A 53 3.74 18.64 -9.11
C TYR A 53 4.38 17.30 -9.45
N ASP A 54 3.71 16.52 -10.30
CA ASP A 54 4.32 15.36 -10.96
C ASP A 54 4.74 15.73 -12.38
N ALA A 55 6.05 15.67 -12.65
CA ALA A 55 6.61 15.95 -13.97
C ALA A 55 6.19 14.94 -15.04
N THR A 56 5.79 13.73 -14.64
CA THR A 56 5.51 12.63 -15.57
C THR A 56 4.04 12.50 -15.96
N GLY A 57 3.13 13.04 -15.15
CA GLY A 57 1.68 12.82 -15.24
C GLY A 57 1.23 11.41 -14.85
N HIS A 58 2.14 10.51 -14.47
CA HIS A 58 1.88 9.10 -14.19
C HIS A 58 2.02 8.75 -12.70
N ASN A 59 2.56 9.64 -11.87
CA ASN A 59 2.82 9.42 -10.45
C ASN A 59 1.85 10.20 -9.55
N LEU A 60 0.59 10.29 -9.97
CA LEU A 60 -0.45 11.11 -9.35
C LEU A 60 -0.77 10.70 -7.91
N GLY A 61 -0.58 9.42 -7.56
CA GLY A 61 -0.73 8.96 -6.16
C GLY A 61 0.31 9.57 -5.22
N SER A 62 1.57 9.69 -5.65
CA SER A 62 2.60 10.38 -4.88
C SER A 62 2.32 11.89 -4.81
N ALA A 63 1.83 12.49 -5.90
CA ALA A 63 1.45 13.91 -5.91
C ALA A 63 0.26 14.20 -4.98
N MET A 64 -0.73 13.32 -4.95
CA MET A 64 -1.84 13.40 -4.01
C MET A 64 -1.35 13.40 -2.56
N ILE A 65 -0.46 12.48 -2.20
CA ILE A 65 0.07 12.37 -0.82
C ILE A 65 0.89 13.62 -0.46
N GLU A 66 1.79 14.07 -1.34
CA GLU A 66 2.58 15.28 -1.11
C GLU A 66 1.72 16.53 -0.97
N ALA A 67 0.64 16.64 -1.76
CA ALA A 67 -0.35 17.69 -1.64
C ALA A 67 -1.16 17.58 -0.33
N LEU A 68 -1.53 16.38 0.10
CA LEU A 68 -2.31 16.13 1.33
C LEU A 68 -1.47 16.41 2.59
N VAL A 69 -0.25 15.91 2.65
CA VAL A 69 0.71 16.22 3.73
C VAL A 69 1.05 17.70 3.72
N CYS A 70 1.19 18.31 2.53
CA CYS A 70 1.32 19.75 2.43
C CYS A 70 0.08 20.44 3.02
N ALA A 71 -1.15 20.00 2.71
CA ALA A 71 -2.36 20.57 3.30
C ALA A 71 -2.35 20.47 4.84
N CYS A 72 -1.87 19.35 5.39
CA CYS A 72 -1.73 19.09 6.82
C CYS A 72 -0.46 19.69 7.46
N HIS A 73 0.24 20.62 6.81
CA HIS A 73 1.43 21.28 7.37
C HIS A 73 2.60 20.33 7.71
N GLY A 74 2.74 19.23 6.98
CA GLY A 74 3.77 18.24 7.24
C GLY A 74 3.36 17.20 8.30
N ASP A 75 2.16 17.31 8.86
CA ASP A 75 1.61 16.30 9.76
C ASP A 75 1.13 15.09 8.96
N TRP A 76 2.01 14.08 8.88
CA TRP A 76 1.74 12.84 8.19
C TRP A 76 0.64 12.03 8.87
N ASP A 77 0.66 11.96 10.20
CA ASP A 77 -0.30 11.15 10.95
C ASP A 77 -1.72 11.70 10.75
N HIS A 78 -1.88 13.03 10.84
CA HIS A 78 -3.15 13.68 10.55
C HIS A 78 -3.58 13.48 9.09
N ALA A 79 -2.66 13.62 8.12
CA ALA A 79 -2.97 13.41 6.70
C ALA A 79 -3.50 11.99 6.41
N TRP A 80 -3.03 10.97 7.14
CA TRP A 80 -3.48 9.58 6.98
C TRP A 80 -4.87 9.30 7.57
N ASP A 81 -5.32 10.12 8.52
CA ASP A 81 -6.64 9.98 9.14
C ASP A 81 -7.77 10.64 8.31
N LEU A 82 -7.43 11.39 7.25
CA LEU A 82 -8.40 12.10 6.42
C LEU A 82 -8.94 11.24 5.27
N LEU A 83 -10.25 11.30 5.05
CA LEU A 83 -10.98 10.58 4.00
C LEU A 83 -11.30 11.49 2.80
N PRO A 84 -11.08 11.01 1.55
CA PRO A 84 -11.39 11.77 0.35
C PRO A 84 -12.89 11.96 0.18
N GLY A 85 -13.32 13.18 -0.16
CA GLY A 85 -14.73 13.56 -0.33
C GLY A 85 -15.49 13.81 0.98
N GLU A 86 -14.93 13.40 2.13
CA GLU A 86 -15.48 13.69 3.47
C GLU A 86 -14.66 14.79 4.17
N ASP A 87 -13.34 14.61 4.27
CA ASP A 87 -12.43 15.51 4.97
C ASP A 87 -11.65 16.44 4.03
N TYR A 88 -11.52 16.08 2.75
CA TYR A 88 -10.90 16.93 1.74
C TYR A 88 -11.44 16.68 0.33
N LEU A 89 -11.27 17.70 -0.52
CA LEU A 89 -11.53 17.64 -1.95
C LEU A 89 -10.22 17.56 -2.73
N GLU A 90 -10.27 16.85 -3.86
CA GLU A 90 -9.16 16.71 -4.80
C GLU A 90 -9.52 17.25 -6.20
N ARG A 91 -8.53 17.86 -6.87
CA ARG A 91 -8.64 18.33 -8.25
C ARG A 91 -7.29 18.20 -8.95
N GLN A 92 -7.31 18.03 -10.27
CA GLN A 92 -6.09 17.91 -11.08
C GLN A 92 -6.06 19.01 -12.13
N LEU A 93 -4.85 19.47 -12.43
CA LEU A 93 -4.56 20.39 -13.53
C LEU A 93 -3.48 19.74 -14.41
N GLU A 94 -3.94 19.13 -15.49
CA GLU A 94 -3.09 18.43 -16.46
C GLU A 94 -2.41 19.39 -17.44
N HIS A 95 -1.39 18.88 -18.13
CA HIS A 95 -0.59 19.62 -19.11
C HIS A 95 0.00 20.93 -18.57
N TYR A 96 0.37 20.92 -17.29
CA TYR A 96 1.06 22.01 -16.62
C TYR A 96 2.57 21.91 -16.86
N ASP A 97 3.15 23.03 -17.29
CA ASP A 97 4.57 23.19 -17.48
C ASP A 97 5.20 23.97 -16.31
N LEU A 98 6.16 23.33 -15.62
CA LEU A 98 6.87 23.92 -14.50
C LEU A 98 7.82 25.05 -14.93
N GLU A 99 8.46 24.92 -16.10
CA GLU A 99 9.48 25.88 -16.55
C GLU A 99 8.89 27.25 -16.87
N THR A 100 7.73 27.28 -17.53
CA THR A 100 7.09 28.52 -17.96
C THR A 100 5.85 28.89 -17.15
N HIS A 101 5.48 28.08 -16.15
CA HIS A 101 4.31 28.24 -15.29
C HIS A 101 3.01 28.48 -16.09
N LYS A 102 2.72 27.56 -17.03
CA LYS A 102 1.60 27.66 -17.98
C LYS A 102 0.89 26.32 -18.14
N VAL A 103 -0.39 26.36 -18.50
CA VAL A 103 -1.16 25.18 -18.92
C VAL A 103 -1.24 25.17 -20.44
N ILE A 104 -0.88 24.04 -21.05
CA ILE A 104 -0.79 23.88 -22.50
C ILE A 104 -1.82 22.85 -22.95
N SER A 105 -2.99 23.29 -23.43
CA SER A 105 -4.08 22.36 -23.79
C SER A 105 -3.73 21.37 -24.91
N GLY A 106 -2.73 21.67 -25.74
CA GLY A 106 -2.25 20.80 -26.81
C GLY A 106 -1.29 19.68 -26.35
N GLY A 107 -0.87 19.68 -25.07
CA GLY A 107 0.07 18.69 -24.52
C GLY A 107 1.47 18.70 -25.12
N VAL A 108 1.76 19.64 -26.04
CA VAL A 108 3.06 19.85 -26.68
C VAL A 108 3.32 21.35 -26.74
N TYR A 109 4.51 21.78 -26.33
CA TYR A 109 4.90 23.19 -26.38
C TYR A 109 6.37 23.27 -26.75
N GLU A 110 6.74 24.11 -27.72
CA GLU A 110 8.14 24.30 -28.17
C GLU A 110 8.88 22.99 -28.49
N GLY A 111 8.19 21.98 -29.04
CA GLY A 111 8.78 20.70 -29.45
C GLY A 111 8.98 19.68 -28.31
N ARG A 112 8.62 20.01 -27.07
CA ARG A 112 8.59 19.08 -25.93
C ARG A 112 7.16 18.67 -25.59
N ARG A 113 6.98 17.42 -25.16
CA ARG A 113 5.71 16.93 -24.63
C ARG A 113 5.54 17.42 -23.20
N ILE A 114 4.42 18.09 -22.93
CA ILE A 114 4.06 18.58 -21.60
C ILE A 114 3.13 17.55 -20.97
N ALA A 115 3.68 16.66 -20.14
CA ALA A 115 2.92 15.64 -19.41
C ALA A 115 2.69 16.00 -17.94
N GLY A 116 3.21 17.15 -17.49
CA GLY A 116 3.19 17.52 -16.09
C GLY A 116 1.77 17.75 -15.57
N THR A 117 1.51 17.29 -14.35
CA THR A 117 0.21 17.44 -13.68
C THR A 117 0.39 18.02 -12.29
N LEU A 118 -0.42 19.03 -11.97
CA LEU A 118 -0.58 19.51 -10.60
C LEU A 118 -1.76 18.82 -9.94
N TYR A 119 -1.52 18.25 -8.76
CA TYR A 119 -2.54 17.61 -7.95
C TYR A 119 -2.88 18.53 -6.77
N PHE A 120 -4.14 18.95 -6.65
CA PHE A 120 -4.60 19.87 -5.62
C PHE A 120 -5.44 19.14 -4.57
N ILE A 121 -5.21 19.49 -3.30
CA ILE A 121 -5.98 19.06 -2.14
C ILE A 121 -6.51 20.29 -1.39
N ARG A 122 -7.78 20.26 -1.00
CA ARG A 122 -8.41 21.28 -0.14
C ARG A 122 -9.15 20.61 0.99
N LEU A 123 -8.73 20.85 2.23
CA LEU A 123 -9.43 20.34 3.40
C LEU A 123 -10.82 21.00 3.55
N HIS A 124 -11.79 20.22 4.00
CA HIS A 124 -13.10 20.70 4.45
C HIS A 124 -12.95 21.21 5.89
N GLU A 125 -12.86 22.52 6.10
CA GLU A 125 -12.95 23.05 7.47
C GLU A 125 -14.42 23.13 7.93
N PRO A 126 -14.72 22.84 9.21
CA PRO A 126 -14.58 23.91 10.21
C PRO A 126 -14.17 23.52 11.66
N LEU A 127 -13.62 24.53 12.35
CA LEU A 127 -13.42 24.75 13.80
C LEU A 127 -12.11 24.25 14.45
N ARG A 128 -11.20 25.23 14.66
CA ARG A 128 -10.50 25.41 15.93
C ARG A 128 -11.37 24.96 17.12
N LYS A 129 -10.89 23.97 17.88
CA LYS A 129 -10.85 24.08 19.34
C LYS A 129 -9.40 23.94 19.78
N GLN A 130 -8.92 25.02 20.37
CA GLN A 130 -7.78 25.00 21.26
C GLN A 130 -8.03 23.95 22.34
N ASP A 131 -7.07 23.07 22.55
CA ASP A 131 -6.36 23.11 23.82
C ASP A 131 -4.87 23.17 23.51
N ALA A 132 -4.34 24.37 23.69
CA ALA A 132 -2.94 24.54 23.98
C ALA A 132 -2.67 23.78 25.29
N SER A 133 -1.85 22.74 25.22
CA SER A 133 -1.15 22.20 26.38
C SER A 133 0.24 21.74 25.94
N PRO A 134 1.26 22.06 26.75
CA PRO A 134 2.59 22.36 26.25
C PRO A 134 3.39 21.10 25.95
N ALA A 135 4.35 21.28 25.04
CA ALA A 135 5.58 20.51 24.89
C ALA A 135 5.78 19.45 25.99
N ARG A 136 5.45 18.20 25.69
CA ARG A 136 6.11 17.07 26.34
C ARG A 136 7.22 16.61 25.43
N ASN A 137 8.39 17.17 25.70
CA ASN A 137 9.69 16.57 25.41
C ASN A 137 9.61 15.06 25.69
N ARG A 138 9.40 14.26 24.64
CA ARG A 138 9.98 12.93 24.59
C ARG A 138 11.30 13.11 23.87
N GLU A 139 12.31 13.47 24.67
CA GLU A 139 13.70 13.20 24.33
C GLU A 139 13.82 11.70 24.06
N TYR A 140 13.72 11.32 22.79
CA TYR A 140 14.37 10.10 22.35
C TYR A 140 15.87 10.38 22.41
N PRO A 141 16.68 9.50 23.02
CA PRO A 141 18.12 9.69 23.05
C PRO A 141 18.63 9.63 21.60
N VAL A 142 18.87 10.81 21.02
CA VAL A 142 19.61 10.97 19.77
C VAL A 142 21.03 10.53 20.08
N LYS A 143 21.32 9.25 19.83
CA LYS A 143 22.70 8.85 19.59
C LYS A 143 23.13 9.55 18.31
N ASN A 144 23.87 10.65 18.48
CA ASN A 144 24.67 11.27 17.45
C ASN A 144 25.40 10.19 16.65
N ARG A 145 24.89 9.84 15.47
CA ARG A 145 25.74 9.34 14.41
C ARG A 145 26.18 10.56 13.65
N ALA A 146 27.36 11.02 14.03
CA ALA A 146 28.19 11.87 13.18
C ALA A 146 28.11 11.35 11.74
N SER A 147 28.03 12.30 10.81
CA SER A 147 28.25 12.11 9.39
C SER A 147 29.64 11.55 9.15
N HIS A 148 29.81 10.24 9.36
CA HIS A 148 30.89 9.51 8.76
C HIS A 148 30.48 9.26 7.31
N SER A 149 30.97 10.15 6.44
CA SER A 149 31.40 9.78 5.09
C SER A 149 32.40 8.62 5.21
N SER A 150 31.88 7.42 5.47
CA SER A 150 32.67 6.21 5.38
C SER A 150 32.92 5.96 3.90
N PRO A 151 34.18 5.79 3.47
CA PRO A 151 34.45 5.32 2.12
C PRO A 151 33.72 3.98 1.97
N ARG A 152 32.87 3.86 0.94
CA ARG A 152 32.06 2.66 0.67
C ARG A 152 32.99 1.45 0.48
N LYS A 153 33.34 0.76 1.58
CA LYS A 153 33.96 -0.56 1.54
C LYS A 153 32.94 -1.52 0.93
N GLY A 154 33.35 -2.22 -0.13
CA GLY A 154 32.52 -2.95 -1.08
C GLY A 154 31.25 -3.58 -0.51
N ARG A 155 30.10 -2.93 -0.73
CA ARG A 155 28.80 -3.59 -0.63
C ARG A 155 28.79 -4.71 -1.67
N LYS A 156 28.65 -5.97 -1.24
CA LYS A 156 28.28 -7.05 -2.16
C LYS A 156 26.92 -6.69 -2.72
N SER A 157 26.89 -6.19 -3.95
CA SER A 157 25.65 -5.94 -4.67
C SER A 157 25.05 -7.30 -4.99
N PHE A 158 23.86 -7.59 -4.47
CA PHE A 158 23.13 -8.78 -4.89
C PHE A 158 22.49 -8.54 -6.25
N SER A 159 22.23 -9.63 -6.98
CA SER A 159 21.47 -9.58 -8.23
C SER A 159 20.01 -9.96 -8.03
N LYS A 160 19.13 -9.54 -8.95
CA LYS A 160 17.72 -9.99 -8.97
C LYS A 160 17.61 -11.53 -9.05
N ARG A 161 18.55 -12.18 -9.74
CA ARG A 161 18.63 -13.64 -9.89
C ARG A 161 19.05 -14.34 -8.61
N GLU A 162 19.94 -13.71 -7.85
CA GLU A 162 20.38 -14.22 -6.55
C GLU A 162 19.23 -14.23 -5.54
N VAL A 163 18.49 -13.13 -5.43
CA VAL A 163 17.29 -13.06 -4.56
C VAL A 163 16.26 -14.11 -4.97
N GLU A 164 16.02 -14.27 -6.28
CA GLU A 164 15.12 -15.31 -6.78
C GLU A 164 15.58 -16.72 -6.44
N SER A 165 16.88 -17.03 -6.53
CA SER A 165 17.42 -18.33 -6.12
C SER A 165 17.22 -18.55 -4.62
N LEU A 166 17.52 -17.55 -3.78
CA LEU A 166 17.34 -17.66 -2.34
C LEU A 166 15.88 -17.94 -1.97
N VAL A 167 14.93 -17.25 -2.60
CA VAL A 167 13.50 -17.50 -2.39
C VAL A 167 13.10 -18.88 -2.90
N ARG A 168 13.57 -19.27 -4.10
CA ARG A 168 13.32 -20.60 -4.67
C ARG A 168 13.89 -21.73 -3.82
N ASP A 169 15.03 -21.53 -3.17
CA ASP A 169 15.67 -22.53 -2.31
C ASP A 169 15.20 -22.43 -0.85
N TYR A 170 14.20 -21.58 -0.58
CA TYR A 170 13.63 -21.31 0.74
C TYR A 170 14.68 -20.88 1.79
N ARG A 171 15.68 -20.11 1.34
CA ARG A 171 16.77 -19.54 2.16
C ARG A 171 16.40 -18.14 2.66
N LEU A 172 15.30 -18.06 3.42
CA LEU A 172 14.73 -16.78 3.88
C LEU A 172 15.67 -15.99 4.80
N ASP A 173 16.47 -16.66 5.63
CA ASP A 173 17.47 -16.00 6.49
C ASP A 173 18.47 -15.17 5.68
N ALA A 174 18.90 -15.67 4.52
CA ALA A 174 19.80 -14.94 3.65
C ALA A 174 19.13 -13.72 3.01
N VAL A 175 17.83 -13.81 2.69
CA VAL A 175 17.04 -12.66 2.21
C VAL A 175 16.92 -11.59 3.30
N VAL A 176 16.70 -12.01 4.55
CA VAL A 176 16.66 -11.12 5.72
C VAL A 176 18.00 -10.40 5.92
N GLU A 177 19.13 -11.10 5.83
CA GLU A 177 20.45 -10.48 5.96
C GLU A 177 20.73 -9.45 4.84
N ILE A 178 20.24 -9.71 3.62
CA ILE A 178 20.25 -8.71 2.55
C ILE A 178 19.39 -7.50 2.94
N ALA A 179 18.17 -7.72 3.44
CA ALA A 179 17.23 -6.67 3.81
C ALA A 179 17.77 -5.72 4.89
N ARG A 180 18.58 -6.23 5.83
CA ARG A 180 19.27 -5.41 6.86
C ARG A 180 20.22 -4.38 6.29
N THR A 181 20.73 -4.60 5.08
CA THR A 181 21.80 -3.75 4.50
C THR A 181 21.36 -3.01 3.25
N ASP A 182 20.31 -3.47 2.58
CA ASP A 182 19.85 -2.94 1.31
C ASP A 182 18.35 -3.18 1.05
N ALA A 183 17.55 -2.14 1.25
CA ALA A 183 16.11 -2.16 1.04
C ALA A 183 15.67 -2.40 -0.43
N ARG A 184 16.59 -2.38 -1.41
CA ARG A 184 16.28 -2.70 -2.83
C ARG A 184 15.83 -4.15 -3.01
N VAL A 185 16.02 -5.01 -2.01
CA VAL A 185 15.51 -6.39 -2.00
C VAL A 185 13.98 -6.42 -2.14
N ILE A 186 13.27 -5.42 -1.61
CA ILE A 186 11.82 -5.26 -1.73
C ILE A 186 11.38 -5.29 -3.20
N ALA A 187 12.05 -4.54 -4.07
CA ALA A 187 11.70 -4.49 -5.49
C ALA A 187 11.94 -5.84 -6.20
N SER A 188 12.96 -6.59 -5.76
CA SER A 188 13.24 -7.93 -6.30
C SER A 188 12.18 -8.94 -5.86
N LEU A 189 11.75 -8.89 -4.60
CA LEU A 189 10.69 -9.74 -4.04
C LEU A 189 9.31 -9.40 -4.61
N LYS A 190 8.95 -8.12 -4.71
CA LYS A 190 7.68 -7.66 -5.30
C LYS A 190 7.48 -8.21 -6.71
N ARG A 191 8.54 -8.27 -7.54
CA ARG A 191 8.49 -8.87 -8.87
C ARG A 191 8.10 -10.35 -8.85
N LEU A 192 8.53 -11.10 -7.83
CA LEU A 192 8.29 -12.54 -7.72
C LEU A 192 6.86 -12.87 -7.27
N LEU A 193 6.11 -11.90 -6.74
CA LEU A 193 4.68 -12.08 -6.40
C LEU A 193 3.85 -12.46 -7.64
N TYR A 194 4.25 -11.98 -8.82
CA TYR A 194 3.61 -12.26 -10.11
C TYR A 194 4.16 -13.52 -10.80
N ALA A 195 4.94 -14.36 -10.11
CA ALA A 195 5.42 -15.60 -10.69
C ALA A 195 4.25 -16.55 -10.99
N VAL A 196 4.29 -17.21 -12.16
CA VAL A 196 3.33 -18.26 -12.53
C VAL A 196 3.43 -19.45 -11.55
N ASP A 197 4.64 -19.71 -11.04
CA ASP A 197 4.87 -20.68 -9.98
C ASP A 197 4.30 -20.14 -8.64
N ARG A 198 3.17 -20.72 -8.23
CA ARG A 198 2.44 -20.34 -7.00
C ARG A 198 3.26 -20.58 -5.73
N ILE A 199 4.16 -21.57 -5.70
CA ILE A 199 5.04 -21.81 -4.55
C ILE A 199 6.07 -20.69 -4.47
N LEU A 200 6.68 -20.33 -5.61
CA LEU A 200 7.64 -19.24 -5.67
C LEU A 200 7.01 -17.90 -5.26
N ALA A 201 5.80 -17.60 -5.76
CA ALA A 201 5.08 -16.38 -5.41
C ALA A 201 4.80 -16.29 -3.90
N ARG A 202 4.43 -17.41 -3.27
CA ARG A 202 4.17 -17.45 -1.82
C ARG A 202 5.42 -17.35 -0.97
N ARG A 203 6.49 -18.04 -1.36
CA ARG A 203 7.79 -17.87 -0.71
C ARG A 203 8.28 -16.43 -0.83
N ALA A 204 7.98 -15.76 -1.94
CA ALA A 204 8.31 -14.34 -2.11
C ALA A 204 7.47 -13.43 -1.20
N ALA A 205 6.18 -13.73 -0.99
CA ALA A 205 5.34 -13.01 -0.04
C ALA A 205 5.85 -13.15 1.40
N GLU A 206 6.16 -14.38 1.84
CA GLU A 206 6.74 -14.66 3.16
C GLU A 206 8.10 -13.96 3.34
N ALA A 207 8.96 -14.05 2.33
CA ALA A 207 10.23 -13.34 2.31
C ALA A 207 10.05 -11.82 2.42
N LEU A 208 9.01 -11.27 1.78
CA LEU A 208 8.70 -9.85 1.81
C LEU A 208 8.18 -9.40 3.17
N GLY A 209 7.38 -10.23 3.86
CA GLY A 209 6.97 -9.98 5.25
C GLY A 209 8.15 -9.93 6.21
N LEU A 210 9.04 -10.92 6.15
CA LEU A 210 10.26 -10.98 6.97
C LEU A 210 11.22 -9.81 6.68
N ALA A 211 11.49 -9.54 5.40
CA ALA A 211 12.32 -8.41 4.99
C ALA A 211 11.69 -7.07 5.41
N GLY A 212 10.36 -6.96 5.24
CA GLY A 212 9.57 -5.80 5.62
C GLY A 212 9.68 -5.50 7.11
N HIS A 213 9.53 -6.51 7.96
CA HIS A 213 9.68 -6.38 9.41
C HIS A 213 11.05 -5.79 9.81
N VAL A 214 12.12 -6.27 9.19
CA VAL A 214 13.48 -5.81 9.49
C VAL A 214 13.69 -4.37 9.03
N ILE A 215 13.20 -4.03 7.83
CA ILE A 215 13.32 -2.69 7.25
C ILE A 215 12.46 -1.68 8.02
N ALA A 216 11.25 -2.09 8.47
CA ALA A 216 10.33 -1.21 9.19
C ALA A 216 10.87 -0.71 10.53
N ARG A 217 11.87 -1.38 11.10
CA ARG A 217 12.56 -0.92 12.32
C ARG A 217 13.39 0.35 12.10
N GLU A 218 13.83 0.60 10.87
CA GLU A 218 14.61 1.78 10.48
C GLU A 218 13.78 2.76 9.63
N ASP A 219 12.93 2.24 8.73
CA ASP A 219 12.15 3.00 7.77
C ASP A 219 10.73 2.38 7.62
N PRO A 220 9.84 2.57 8.62
CA PRO A 220 8.48 2.03 8.59
C PRO A 220 7.65 2.63 7.44
N SER A 221 7.90 3.90 7.09
CA SER A 221 7.23 4.60 5.99
C SER A 221 7.45 3.94 4.62
N ARG A 222 8.63 3.36 4.38
CA ARG A 222 8.88 2.56 3.16
C ARG A 222 7.99 1.34 3.07
N ILE A 223 7.74 0.65 4.18
CA ILE A 223 6.88 -0.53 4.21
C ILE A 223 5.41 -0.14 4.16
N ALA A 224 5.02 0.99 4.77
CA ALA A 224 3.70 1.57 4.62
C ALA A 224 3.38 1.88 3.14
N ARG A 225 4.30 2.54 2.43
CA ARG A 225 4.17 2.81 0.98
C ARG A 225 4.09 1.53 0.14
N LEU A 226 4.84 0.50 0.51
CA LEU A 226 4.74 -0.82 -0.13
C LEU A 226 3.35 -1.43 0.06
N LEU A 227 2.83 -1.45 1.30
CA LEU A 227 1.49 -1.96 1.61
C LEU A 227 0.41 -1.20 0.84
N GLN A 228 0.47 0.14 0.83
CA GLN A 228 -0.45 0.99 0.08
C GLN A 228 -0.40 0.63 -1.41
N GLY A 229 0.79 0.57 -2.01
CA GLY A 229 0.93 0.20 -3.42
C GLY A 229 0.43 -1.21 -3.75
N LEU A 230 0.50 -2.16 -2.80
CA LEU A 230 -0.09 -3.48 -2.96
C LEU A 230 -1.62 -3.43 -2.91
N ILE A 231 -2.19 -2.68 -1.96
CA ILE A 231 -3.65 -2.55 -1.83
C ILE A 231 -4.24 -1.79 -3.03
N SER A 232 -3.65 -0.68 -3.45
CA SER A 232 -4.10 0.07 -4.62
C SER A 232 -4.08 -0.78 -5.90
N SER A 233 -3.14 -1.73 -6.00
CA SER A 233 -3.12 -2.66 -7.14
C SER A 233 -4.27 -3.67 -7.15
N LEU A 234 -4.96 -3.88 -6.03
CA LEU A 234 -6.13 -4.78 -5.95
C LEU A 234 -7.41 -4.12 -6.44
N THR A 235 -7.48 -2.79 -6.37
CA THR A 235 -8.63 -2.00 -6.84
C THR A 235 -8.54 -1.62 -8.32
N ASP A 236 -7.36 -1.80 -8.93
CA ASP A 236 -7.17 -1.60 -10.36
C ASP A 236 -7.65 -2.84 -11.12
N SER A 237 -8.76 -2.71 -11.84
CA SER A 237 -9.39 -3.79 -12.60
C SER A 237 -8.51 -4.37 -13.72
N ALA A 238 -7.41 -3.67 -14.08
CA ALA A 238 -6.41 -4.15 -15.03
C ALA A 238 -5.26 -4.96 -14.38
N ALA A 239 -5.11 -4.91 -13.05
CA ALA A 239 -4.01 -5.53 -12.34
C ALA A 239 -4.40 -6.92 -11.81
N SER A 240 -3.59 -7.93 -12.12
CA SER A 240 -3.75 -9.26 -11.52
C SER A 240 -3.35 -9.21 -10.05
N ALA A 241 -4.24 -9.61 -9.15
CA ALA A 241 -4.04 -9.65 -7.69
C ALA A 241 -2.99 -10.68 -7.19
N TRP A 242 -2.24 -11.31 -8.10
CA TRP A 242 -1.39 -12.47 -7.81
C TRP A 242 -0.30 -12.11 -6.79
N GLY A 243 -0.39 -12.75 -5.61
CA GLY A 243 0.57 -12.59 -4.52
C GLY A 243 0.50 -11.27 -3.74
N SER A 244 -0.30 -10.28 -4.16
CA SER A 244 -0.42 -9.01 -3.44
C SER A 244 -1.11 -9.17 -2.10
N LEU A 245 -2.24 -9.89 -2.06
CA LEU A 245 -2.95 -10.19 -0.81
C LEU A 245 -2.08 -11.01 0.16
N ASP A 246 -1.34 -11.98 -0.38
CA ASP A 246 -0.34 -12.75 0.36
C ASP A 246 0.70 -11.87 1.03
N ALA A 247 1.31 -10.97 0.25
CA ALA A 247 2.31 -10.05 0.74
C ALA A 247 1.75 -9.12 1.83
N ILE A 248 0.52 -8.62 1.66
CA ILE A 248 -0.14 -7.79 2.66
C ILE A 248 -0.32 -8.58 3.97
N GLY A 249 -0.83 -9.81 3.89
CA GLY A 249 -1.01 -10.70 5.04
C GLY A 249 0.30 -10.97 5.79
N GLU A 250 1.37 -11.29 5.06
CA GLU A 250 2.71 -11.58 5.60
C GLU A 250 3.35 -10.36 6.27
N ILE A 251 3.26 -9.18 5.64
CA ILE A 251 3.80 -7.94 6.22
C ILE A 251 3.08 -7.59 7.53
N ILE A 252 1.74 -7.64 7.55
CA ILE A 252 0.96 -7.33 8.76
C ILE A 252 1.18 -8.41 9.82
N TYR A 253 1.28 -9.69 9.45
CA TYR A 253 1.57 -10.78 10.38
C TYR A 253 2.90 -10.59 11.12
N HIS A 254 3.95 -10.16 10.42
CA HIS A 254 5.26 -9.94 11.03
C HIS A 254 5.39 -8.61 11.77
N SER A 255 4.60 -7.60 11.42
CA SER A 255 4.61 -6.27 12.05
C SER A 255 3.18 -5.77 12.36
N PRO A 256 2.45 -6.46 13.25
CA PRO A 256 1.03 -6.17 13.49
C PRO A 256 0.83 -4.84 14.23
N ASN A 257 1.76 -4.43 15.10
CA ASN A 257 1.63 -3.17 15.84
C ASN A 257 1.76 -1.96 14.90
N GLU A 258 2.64 -2.06 13.91
CA GLU A 258 2.91 -1.01 12.95
C GLU A 258 1.85 -0.96 11.84
N PHE A 259 1.29 -2.10 11.44
CA PHE A 259 0.48 -2.19 10.21
C PHE A 259 -0.95 -2.74 10.39
N ALA A 260 -1.42 -3.00 11.62
CA ALA A 260 -2.81 -3.42 11.84
C ALA A 260 -3.87 -2.43 11.32
N GLY A 261 -3.51 -1.15 11.16
CA GLY A 261 -4.39 -0.12 10.58
C GLY A 261 -4.87 -0.42 9.14
N TYR A 262 -4.20 -1.33 8.42
CA TYR A 262 -4.60 -1.75 7.07
C TYR A 262 -5.65 -2.86 7.04
N ILE A 263 -5.92 -3.54 8.17
CA ILE A 263 -6.87 -4.66 8.24
C ILE A 263 -8.30 -4.26 7.80
N PRO A 264 -8.86 -3.09 8.19
CA PRO A 264 -10.19 -2.68 7.72
C PRO A 264 -10.33 -2.60 6.20
N GLN A 265 -9.26 -2.28 5.47
CA GLN A 265 -9.28 -2.25 4.00
C GLN A 265 -9.43 -3.66 3.42
N LEU A 266 -8.85 -4.69 4.06
CA LEU A 266 -9.06 -6.09 3.69
C LEU A 266 -10.52 -6.51 3.90
N TYR A 267 -11.17 -6.05 4.97
CA TYR A 267 -12.61 -6.30 5.18
C TYR A 267 -13.48 -5.60 4.14
N ALA A 268 -13.11 -4.39 3.70
CA ALA A 268 -13.84 -3.72 2.63
C ALA A 268 -13.78 -4.52 1.31
N LEU A 269 -12.60 -5.07 0.99
CA LEU A 269 -12.39 -5.89 -0.20
C LEU A 269 -13.10 -7.25 -0.13
N SER A 270 -13.44 -7.76 1.06
CA SER A 270 -14.07 -9.09 1.21
C SER A 270 -15.50 -9.15 0.64
N ARG A 271 -16.06 -8.00 0.23
CA ARG A 271 -17.32 -7.92 -0.51
C ARG A 271 -17.20 -8.45 -1.94
N ASP A 272 -15.99 -8.45 -2.50
CA ASP A 272 -15.72 -9.05 -3.80
C ASP A 272 -15.55 -10.57 -3.63
N ARG A 273 -16.52 -11.34 -4.16
CA ARG A 273 -16.51 -12.80 -4.12
C ARG A 273 -15.30 -13.39 -4.83
N ALA A 274 -14.76 -12.73 -5.86
CA ALA A 274 -13.61 -13.22 -6.60
C ALA A 274 -12.30 -13.16 -5.77
N LEU A 275 -12.22 -12.22 -4.83
CA LEU A 275 -11.05 -12.02 -3.96
C LEU A 275 -11.22 -12.67 -2.57
N LEU A 276 -12.43 -13.07 -2.21
CA LEU A 276 -12.78 -13.54 -0.88
C LEU A 276 -11.88 -14.67 -0.36
N PRO A 277 -11.57 -15.74 -1.13
CA PRO A 277 -10.68 -16.80 -0.63
C PRO A 277 -9.29 -16.27 -0.24
N GLU A 278 -8.69 -15.43 -1.08
CA GLU A 278 -7.37 -14.85 -0.86
C GLU A 278 -7.36 -13.82 0.30
N ILE A 279 -8.45 -13.08 0.46
CA ILE A 279 -8.62 -12.15 1.59
C ILE A 279 -8.74 -12.93 2.90
N LEU A 280 -9.60 -13.95 2.97
CA LEU A 280 -9.75 -14.77 4.17
C LEU A 280 -8.46 -15.44 4.57
N ARG A 281 -7.68 -15.90 3.60
CA ARG A 281 -6.37 -16.47 3.81
C ARG A 281 -5.36 -15.47 4.35
N SER A 282 -5.43 -14.22 3.91
CA SER A 282 -4.60 -13.13 4.44
C SER A 282 -5.01 -12.78 5.87
N LEU A 283 -6.32 -12.69 6.14
CA LEU A 283 -6.85 -12.48 7.49
C LEU A 283 -6.51 -13.63 8.43
N GLU A 284 -6.58 -14.87 7.94
CA GLU A 284 -6.16 -16.08 8.65
C GLU A 284 -4.69 -15.97 9.04
N MET A 285 -3.81 -15.64 8.09
CA MET A 285 -2.39 -15.42 8.38
C MET A 285 -2.18 -14.37 9.47
N ILE A 286 -2.82 -13.20 9.33
CA ILE A 286 -2.68 -12.11 10.30
C ILE A 286 -3.18 -12.54 11.68
N SER A 287 -4.29 -13.30 11.75
CA SER A 287 -4.87 -13.77 13.01
C SER A 287 -3.91 -14.65 13.84
N ARG A 288 -2.94 -15.32 13.21
CA ARG A 288 -1.90 -16.09 13.90
C ARG A 288 -0.99 -15.25 14.79
N SER A 289 -0.89 -13.94 14.52
CA SER A 289 -0.16 -12.99 15.39
C SER A 289 -0.89 -12.71 16.72
N ARG A 290 -2.14 -13.21 16.87
CA ARG A 290 -3.04 -12.96 18.02
C ARG A 290 -3.29 -11.46 18.29
N SER A 291 -3.26 -10.63 17.25
CA SER A 291 -3.60 -9.21 17.37
C SER A 291 -5.03 -9.02 17.91
N PRO A 292 -5.24 -8.23 18.98
CA PRO A 292 -6.57 -8.03 19.58
C PRO A 292 -7.57 -7.31 18.66
N VAL A 293 -7.10 -6.71 17.54
CA VAL A 293 -7.92 -5.95 16.58
C VAL A 293 -8.91 -6.86 15.83
N ILE A 294 -8.55 -8.11 15.55
CA ILE A 294 -9.34 -9.03 14.69
C ILE A 294 -10.44 -9.76 15.49
N ARG A 295 -10.34 -9.80 16.82
CA ARG A 295 -11.25 -10.62 17.65
C ARG A 295 -12.71 -10.13 17.64
N LYS A 296 -12.95 -8.83 17.44
CA LYS A 296 -14.29 -8.23 17.52
C LYS A 296 -15.20 -8.55 16.32
N THR A 297 -14.66 -9.13 15.25
CA THR A 297 -15.38 -9.39 13.99
C THR A 297 -15.58 -10.88 13.70
N ALA A 298 -15.19 -11.77 14.62
CA ALA A 298 -15.22 -13.23 14.46
C ALA A 298 -16.60 -13.77 13.99
N PHE A 299 -17.70 -13.31 14.61
CA PHE A 299 -19.06 -13.74 14.29
C PHE A 299 -19.43 -13.60 12.80
N GLN A 300 -18.87 -12.61 12.10
CA GLN A 300 -19.16 -12.36 10.68
C GLN A 300 -18.65 -13.48 9.76
N PHE A 301 -17.64 -14.22 10.19
CA PHE A 301 -17.04 -15.30 9.40
C PHE A 301 -17.72 -16.66 9.60
N VAL A 302 -18.56 -16.81 10.63
CA VAL A 302 -19.25 -18.08 10.93
C VAL A 302 -20.12 -18.54 9.76
N GLN A 303 -20.80 -17.59 9.09
CA GLN A 303 -21.66 -17.90 7.95
C GLN A 303 -20.87 -18.43 6.73
N LEU A 304 -19.57 -18.13 6.65
CA LEU A 304 -18.70 -18.58 5.56
C LEU A 304 -18.29 -20.05 5.69
N LEU A 305 -18.58 -20.70 6.83
CA LEU A 305 -18.39 -22.15 6.99
C LEU A 305 -19.37 -23.00 6.17
N ARG A 306 -20.39 -22.35 5.57
CA ARG A 306 -21.38 -22.98 4.69
C ARG A 306 -21.24 -22.54 3.22
N ASP A 307 -20.12 -21.91 2.89
CA ASP A 307 -19.87 -21.45 1.52
C ASP A 307 -19.71 -22.63 0.55
N GLU A 308 -20.00 -22.39 -0.74
CA GLU A 308 -19.85 -23.39 -1.80
C GLU A 308 -18.38 -23.62 -2.19
N ASP A 309 -17.50 -22.63 -2.00
CA ASP A 309 -16.07 -22.75 -2.29
C ASP A 309 -15.34 -23.37 -1.08
N PRO A 310 -14.75 -24.58 -1.20
CA PRO A 310 -14.00 -25.22 -0.13
C PRO A 310 -12.86 -24.35 0.41
N ARG A 311 -12.26 -23.48 -0.41
CA ARG A 311 -11.20 -22.56 0.04
C ARG A 311 -11.74 -21.52 1.01
N VAL A 312 -12.94 -20.99 0.75
CA VAL A 312 -13.61 -20.04 1.65
C VAL A 312 -13.90 -20.71 2.99
N VAL A 313 -14.47 -21.92 2.96
CA VAL A 313 -14.76 -22.72 4.17
C VAL A 313 -13.47 -23.01 4.96
N ALA A 314 -12.41 -23.45 4.29
CA ALA A 314 -11.12 -23.75 4.90
C ALA A 314 -10.52 -22.54 5.63
N TYR A 315 -10.39 -21.41 4.93
CA TYR A 315 -9.76 -20.21 5.53
C TYR A 315 -10.65 -19.58 6.60
N ALA A 316 -11.98 -19.65 6.47
CA ALA A 316 -12.90 -19.25 7.52
C ALA A 316 -12.73 -20.12 8.78
N ALA A 317 -12.66 -21.44 8.64
CA ALA A 317 -12.46 -22.37 9.75
C ALA A 317 -11.13 -22.08 10.49
N MET A 318 -10.04 -21.97 9.74
CA MET A 318 -8.72 -21.66 10.28
C MET A 318 -8.70 -20.29 10.99
N LEU A 319 -9.30 -19.26 10.39
CA LEU A 319 -9.43 -17.92 10.96
C LEU A 319 -10.22 -17.95 12.28
N LEU A 320 -11.39 -18.59 12.29
CA LEU A 320 -12.24 -18.71 13.48
C LEU A 320 -11.54 -19.46 14.63
N GLY A 321 -10.80 -20.52 14.30
CA GLY A 321 -9.95 -21.23 15.27
C GLY A 321 -8.86 -20.33 15.85
N ASN A 322 -8.15 -19.56 15.01
CA ASN A 322 -7.12 -18.63 15.48
C ASN A 322 -7.70 -17.50 16.35
N LEU A 323 -8.95 -17.09 16.11
CA LEU A 323 -9.67 -16.08 16.89
C LEU A 323 -10.28 -16.62 18.19
N GLY A 324 -10.31 -17.95 18.39
CA GLY A 324 -10.99 -18.58 19.52
C GLY A 324 -12.49 -18.29 19.53
N ALA A 325 -13.12 -18.30 18.35
CA ALA A 325 -14.53 -18.00 18.14
C ALA A 325 -15.42 -19.17 18.58
N THR A 326 -15.72 -19.26 19.88
CA THR A 326 -16.51 -20.36 20.46
C THR A 326 -17.89 -20.54 19.84
N GLU A 327 -18.48 -19.47 19.30
CA GLU A 327 -19.75 -19.48 18.57
C GLU A 327 -19.71 -20.31 17.27
N ALA A 328 -18.53 -20.56 16.71
CA ALA A 328 -18.35 -21.35 15.50
C ALA A 328 -18.34 -22.87 15.77
N ARG A 329 -18.32 -23.32 17.03
CA ARG A 329 -18.12 -24.72 17.41
C ARG A 329 -19.07 -25.67 16.69
N GLU A 330 -20.37 -25.36 16.67
CA GLU A 330 -21.39 -26.23 16.06
C GLU A 330 -21.20 -26.35 14.54
N GLU A 331 -20.86 -25.25 13.85
CA GLU A 331 -20.58 -25.27 12.41
C GLU A 331 -19.32 -26.07 12.09
N LEU A 332 -18.25 -25.92 12.90
CA LEU A 332 -17.00 -26.63 12.71
C LEU A 332 -17.15 -28.14 12.98
N GLU A 333 -17.97 -28.53 13.96
CA GLU A 333 -18.27 -29.93 14.25
C GLU A 333 -18.92 -30.64 13.05
N ARG A 334 -19.78 -29.94 12.30
CA ARG A 334 -20.38 -30.49 11.06
C ARG A 334 -19.37 -30.75 9.95
N LEU A 335 -18.25 -30.02 9.95
CA LEU A 335 -17.23 -30.14 8.91
C LEU A 335 -16.23 -31.27 9.17
N LYS A 336 -16.22 -31.90 10.36
CA LYS A 336 -15.17 -32.87 10.76
C LYS A 336 -15.02 -34.07 9.82
N ASP A 337 -16.10 -34.50 9.21
CA ASP A 337 -16.11 -35.63 8.28
C ASP A 337 -15.97 -35.19 6.80
N ALA A 338 -15.82 -33.88 6.54
CA ALA A 338 -15.66 -33.36 5.18
C ALA A 338 -14.30 -33.76 4.59
N THR A 339 -14.33 -34.35 3.40
CA THR A 339 -13.16 -34.87 2.69
C THR A 339 -12.65 -33.94 1.59
N ASP A 340 -13.30 -32.80 1.36
CA ASP A 340 -12.93 -31.88 0.29
C ASP A 340 -11.48 -31.41 0.46
N PRO A 341 -10.63 -31.59 -0.58
CA PRO A 341 -9.22 -31.24 -0.51
C PRO A 341 -9.02 -29.73 -0.70
N VAL A 342 -8.11 -29.16 0.09
CA VAL A 342 -7.70 -27.76 0.00
C VAL A 342 -6.17 -27.66 0.14
N GLU A 343 -5.54 -26.94 -0.79
CA GLU A 343 -4.11 -26.62 -0.70
C GLU A 343 -3.86 -25.50 0.31
N VAL A 344 -3.07 -25.80 1.35
CA VAL A 344 -2.66 -24.85 2.38
C VAL A 344 -1.16 -24.61 2.30
N TYR A 345 -0.75 -23.34 2.40
CA TYR A 345 0.67 -22.98 2.43
C TYR A 345 1.23 -23.09 3.84
N GLU A 346 2.25 -23.92 4.02
CA GLU A 346 2.96 -24.11 5.28
C GLU A 346 4.48 -24.20 5.04
N LYS A 347 5.23 -23.27 5.64
CA LYS A 347 6.70 -23.27 5.69
C LYS A 347 7.36 -23.56 4.33
N GLY A 348 6.99 -22.77 3.32
CA GLY A 348 7.56 -22.89 1.99
C GLY A 348 6.95 -23.99 1.11
N ARG A 349 5.91 -24.70 1.55
CA ARG A 349 5.30 -25.79 0.78
C ARG A 349 3.79 -25.61 0.69
N LEU A 350 3.21 -26.08 -0.41
CA LEU A 350 1.77 -26.30 -0.51
C LEU A 350 1.50 -27.74 -0.07
N ILE A 351 0.62 -27.89 0.91
CA ILE A 351 0.23 -29.17 1.50
C ILE A 351 -1.26 -29.32 1.28
N GLU A 352 -1.68 -30.46 0.75
CA GLU A 352 -3.09 -30.80 0.63
C GLU A 352 -3.61 -31.24 2.01
N LYS A 353 -4.69 -30.62 2.47
CA LYS A 353 -5.42 -30.96 3.69
C LYS A 353 -6.90 -31.09 3.38
N THR A 354 -7.63 -31.88 4.16
CA THR A 354 -9.10 -31.95 4.06
C THR A 354 -9.76 -30.87 4.90
N LEU A 355 -10.97 -30.46 4.52
CA LEU A 355 -11.79 -29.57 5.34
C LEU A 355 -12.01 -30.11 6.76
N GLY A 356 -12.25 -31.42 6.91
CA GLY A 356 -12.44 -32.03 8.22
C GLY A 356 -11.21 -31.99 9.12
N LEU A 357 -10.01 -32.10 8.54
CA LEU A 357 -8.76 -31.90 9.28
C LEU A 357 -8.64 -30.44 9.75
N LEU A 358 -8.87 -29.48 8.86
CA LEU A 358 -8.78 -28.05 9.18
C LEU A 358 -9.83 -27.62 10.22
N ALA A 359 -11.04 -28.16 10.14
CA ALA A 359 -12.10 -27.92 11.12
C ALA A 359 -11.74 -28.51 12.50
N SER A 360 -11.15 -29.71 12.52
CA SER A 360 -10.66 -30.32 13.77
C SER A 360 -9.54 -29.51 14.40
N GLU A 361 -8.55 -29.08 13.61
CA GLU A 361 -7.47 -28.19 14.07
C GLU A 361 -8.00 -26.84 14.58
N ALA A 362 -9.10 -26.33 14.02
CA ALA A 362 -9.77 -25.12 14.49
C ALA A 362 -10.51 -25.34 15.82
N LEU A 363 -11.22 -26.46 15.97
CA LEU A 363 -11.92 -26.85 17.21
C LEU A 363 -10.97 -27.00 18.40
N ASP A 364 -9.76 -27.53 18.17
CA ASP A 364 -8.73 -27.67 19.20
C ASP A 364 -8.25 -26.33 19.77
N LYS A 365 -8.50 -25.21 19.07
CA LYS A 365 -8.13 -23.85 19.50
C LYS A 365 -9.26 -23.10 20.21
N LEU A 366 -10.50 -23.61 20.19
CA LEU A 366 -11.70 -22.95 20.71
C LEU A 366 -11.92 -23.10 22.21
#